data_AF-A0A6F8XNS7-F1
#
_entry.id   AF-A0A6F8XNS7-F1
#
_cell.length_a   1.000
_cell.length_b   1.000
_cell.length_c   1.000
_cell.angle_alpha   90.00
_cell.angle_beta   90.00
_cell.angle_gamma   90.00
#
_symmetry.space_group_name_H-M   'P 1'
#
loop_
_entity.id
_entity.type
_entity.pdbx_description
1 polymer ?
#
loop_
_entity_poly.entity_id
_entity_poly.type
_entity_poly.pdbx_seq_one_letter_code
_entity_poly.pdbx_strand_id
1 'polypeptide(L)'
;MYQFVTRALAVMLVPLAFLAAGRRARHVACQWALTARFPRERLAGLTPAARAAFEAARTEALWRDGELLGLTSGYRDAGEQARLFAEAVHRMGSPKAARRWVLPAHESRHVAGTALDVRPTEGARWLERHGARHRLYRVYDNEWWHFEYRPDGAPRRLPHPGAGHGE
;
A
#
# COMPACT_ATOMS: atom_id res chain seq x y z
N MET A 1 3.03 20.74 7.70
CA MET A 1 1.67 21.14 8.13
C MET A 1 0.71 19.94 8.23
N TYR A 2 0.46 19.18 7.16
CA TYR A 2 -0.54 18.10 7.19
C TYR A 2 -0.23 16.92 8.14
N GLN A 3 1.03 16.48 8.26
CA GLN A 3 1.43 15.44 9.24
C GLN A 3 1.03 15.82 10.67
N PHE A 4 1.34 17.06 11.07
CA PHE A 4 1.00 17.58 12.40
C PHE A 4 -0.50 17.62 12.63
N VAL A 5 -1.28 18.14 11.68
CA VAL A 5 -2.75 18.21 11.79
C VAL A 5 -3.36 16.82 11.91
N THR A 6 -2.94 15.86 11.08
CA THR A 6 -3.46 14.48 11.14
C THR A 6 -3.07 13.79 12.45
N ARG A 7 -1.85 14.00 12.94
CA ARG A 7 -1.42 13.44 14.23
C ARG A 7 -2.17 14.05 15.40
N ALA A 8 -2.39 15.37 15.40
CA ALA A 8 -3.19 16.06 16.41
C ALA A 8 -4.64 15.54 16.41
N LEU A 9 -5.24 15.36 15.22
CA LEU A 9 -6.55 14.73 15.08
C LEU A 9 -6.57 13.31 15.66
N ALA A 10 -5.56 12.49 15.35
CA ALA A 10 -5.45 11.15 15.92
C ALA A 10 -5.38 11.17 17.45
N VAL A 11 -4.61 12.09 18.05
CA VAL A 11 -4.53 12.27 19.52
C VAL A 11 -5.90 12.65 20.10
N MET A 12 -6.58 13.64 19.50
CA MET A 12 -7.90 14.09 19.95
C MET A 12 -8.96 12.99 19.87
N LEU A 13 -8.84 12.07 18.92
CA LEU A 13 -9.76 10.95 18.74
C LEU A 13 -9.49 9.76 19.69
N VAL A 14 -8.36 9.73 20.42
CA VAL A 14 -8.02 8.61 21.32
C VAL A 14 -9.08 8.35 22.40
N PRO A 15 -9.61 9.35 23.14
CA PRO A 15 -10.62 9.10 24.17
C PRO A 15 -11.89 8.44 23.60
N LEU A 16 -12.36 8.94 22.46
CA LEU A 16 -13.53 8.35 21.77
C LEU A 16 -13.22 6.93 21.27
N ALA A 17 -12.04 6.72 20.70
CA ALA A 17 -11.61 5.40 20.25
C ALA A 17 -11.43 4.41 21.42
N PHE A 18 -11.10 4.89 22.62
CA PHE A 18 -11.02 4.07 23.82
C PHE A 18 -12.40 3.59 24.26
N LEU A 19 -13.41 4.45 24.23
CA LEU A 19 -14.80 4.03 24.49
C LEU A 19 -15.27 2.97 23.49
N ALA A 20 -14.89 3.10 22.21
CA ALA A 20 -15.31 2.17 21.16
C ALA A 20 -14.51 0.85 21.12
N ALA A 21 -13.23 0.85 21.47
CA ALA A 21 -12.31 -0.27 21.18
C ALA A 21 -11.29 -0.59 22.28
N GLY A 22 -11.40 0.04 23.45
CA GLY A 22 -10.56 -0.22 24.63
C GLY A 22 -9.06 -0.17 24.31
N ARG A 23 -8.36 -1.29 24.50
CA ARG A 23 -6.90 -1.40 24.28
C ARG A 23 -6.47 -1.11 22.83
N ARG A 24 -7.38 -1.16 21.86
CA ARG A 24 -7.11 -0.82 20.45
C ARG A 24 -7.34 0.66 20.11
N ALA A 25 -7.59 1.53 21.11
CA ALA A 25 -7.88 2.95 20.92
C ALA A 25 -6.90 3.66 19.97
N ARG A 26 -5.59 3.51 20.19
CA ARG A 26 -4.56 4.16 19.36
C ARG A 26 -4.59 3.69 17.91
N HIS A 27 -4.86 2.41 17.69
CA HIS A 27 -5.02 1.88 16.34
C HIS A 27 -6.25 2.48 15.67
N VAL A 28 -7.42 2.44 16.33
CA VAL A 28 -8.69 2.95 15.79
C VAL A 28 -8.64 4.46 15.52
N ALA A 29 -8.12 5.25 16.47
CA ALA A 29 -7.96 6.70 16.31
C ALA A 29 -7.03 7.06 15.14
N CYS A 30 -5.95 6.28 14.96
CA CYS A 30 -5.07 6.42 13.79
C CYS A 30 -5.84 6.13 12.49
N GLN A 31 -6.60 5.04 12.43
CA GLN A 31 -7.39 4.70 11.24
C GLN A 31 -8.38 5.82 10.89
N TRP A 32 -9.12 6.35 11.88
CA TRP A 32 -10.07 7.44 11.67
C TRP A 32 -9.40 8.73 11.16
N ALA A 33 -8.28 9.12 11.76
CA ALA A 33 -7.53 10.30 11.33
C ALA A 33 -6.98 10.16 9.90
N LEU A 34 -6.49 8.97 9.54
CA LEU A 34 -6.00 8.68 8.19
C LEU A 34 -7.14 8.62 7.16
N THR A 35 -8.32 8.08 7.52
CA THR A 35 -9.52 8.15 6.67
C THR A 35 -9.92 9.59 6.39
N ALA A 36 -9.91 10.47 7.41
CA ALA A 36 -10.17 11.90 7.23
C ALA A 36 -9.11 12.57 6.34
N ARG A 37 -7.84 12.16 6.46
CA ARG A 37 -6.73 12.69 5.65
C ARG A 37 -6.76 12.22 4.19
N PHE A 38 -7.19 10.99 3.95
CA PHE A 38 -7.19 10.30 2.67
C PHE A 38 -8.59 9.80 2.30
N PRO A 39 -9.59 10.69 2.11
CA PRO A 39 -11.00 10.28 1.98
C PRO A 39 -11.31 9.45 0.72
N ARG A 40 -10.42 9.45 -0.28
CA ARG A 40 -10.53 8.63 -1.51
C ARG A 40 -9.72 7.34 -1.46
N GLU A 41 -8.98 7.08 -0.38
CA GLU A 41 -8.27 5.81 -0.18
C GLU A 41 -9.27 4.66 -0.10
N ARG A 42 -8.92 3.52 -0.71
CA ARG A 42 -9.69 2.28 -0.62
C ARG A 42 -8.79 1.15 -0.14
N LEU A 43 -9.14 0.56 1.00
CA LEU A 43 -8.53 -0.68 1.52
C LEU A 43 -9.39 -1.92 1.23
N ALA A 44 -10.60 -1.74 0.70
CA ALA A 44 -11.50 -2.82 0.34
C ALA A 44 -10.87 -3.70 -0.76
N GLY A 45 -11.08 -5.02 -0.65
CA GLY A 45 -10.53 -6.01 -1.58
C GLY A 45 -9.10 -6.46 -1.26
N LEU A 46 -8.37 -5.76 -0.38
CA LEU A 46 -7.14 -6.31 0.18
C LEU A 46 -7.46 -7.58 0.98
N THR A 47 -6.58 -8.57 0.91
CA THR A 47 -6.68 -9.74 1.79
C THR A 47 -6.66 -9.28 3.26
N PRO A 48 -7.35 -9.99 4.18
CA PRO A 48 -7.37 -9.61 5.60
C PRO A 48 -5.97 -9.43 6.19
N ALA A 49 -5.02 -10.31 5.81
CA ALA A 49 -3.64 -10.25 6.27
C ALA A 49 -2.87 -9.02 5.73
N ALA A 50 -2.99 -8.72 4.43
CA ALA A 50 -2.34 -7.54 3.85
C ALA A 50 -2.91 -6.23 4.43
N ARG A 51 -4.24 -6.17 4.62
CA ARG A 51 -4.89 -5.04 5.27
C ARG A 51 -4.39 -4.85 6.70
N ALA A 52 -4.38 -5.92 7.51
CA ALA A 52 -3.91 -5.86 8.89
C ALA A 52 -2.44 -5.42 8.98
N ALA A 53 -1.58 -5.94 8.08
CA ALA A 53 -0.17 -5.54 7.99
C ALA A 53 -0.03 -4.04 7.67
N PHE A 54 -0.77 -3.53 6.68
CA PHE A 54 -0.73 -2.11 6.32
C PHE A 54 -1.28 -1.20 7.42
N GLU A 55 -2.39 -1.59 8.06
CA GLU A 55 -2.97 -0.84 9.17
C GLU A 55 -2.04 -0.82 10.41
N ALA A 56 -1.32 -1.91 10.67
CA ALA A 56 -0.27 -1.96 11.70
C ALA A 56 0.91 -1.04 11.35
N ALA A 57 1.41 -1.10 10.12
CA ALA A 57 2.51 -0.26 9.65
C ALA A 57 2.17 1.24 9.76
N ARG A 58 0.99 1.66 9.28
CA ARG A 58 0.58 3.08 9.34
C ARG A 58 0.26 3.56 10.76
N THR A 59 -0.18 2.66 11.63
CA THR A 59 -0.35 2.97 13.07
C THR A 59 1.00 3.22 13.72
N GLU A 60 1.98 2.36 13.46
CA GLU A 60 3.32 2.54 14.01
C GLU A 60 3.98 3.82 13.50
N ALA A 61 3.94 4.06 12.19
CA ALA A 61 4.48 5.26 11.56
C ALA A 61 3.93 6.55 12.19
N LEU A 62 2.60 6.64 12.34
CA LEU A 62 1.95 7.83 12.89
C LEU A 62 2.35 8.07 14.34
N TRP A 63 2.38 7.02 15.16
CA TRP A 63 2.58 7.17 16.60
C TRP A 63 4.04 7.31 17.02
N ARG A 64 4.96 6.61 16.35
CA ARG A 64 6.38 6.64 16.69
C ARG A 64 7.08 7.80 15.99
N ASP A 65 6.83 7.96 14.70
CA ASP A 65 7.65 8.82 13.85
C ASP A 65 6.85 10.03 13.29
N GLY A 66 5.54 10.07 13.50
CA GLY A 66 4.67 11.12 12.96
C GLY A 66 4.44 11.02 11.45
N GLU A 67 4.81 9.90 10.84
CA GLU A 67 4.69 9.68 9.41
C GLU A 67 3.30 9.18 9.02
N LEU A 68 2.81 9.62 7.87
CA LEU A 68 1.51 9.24 7.36
C LEU A 68 1.68 8.24 6.22
N LEU A 69 0.98 7.12 6.29
CA LEU A 69 0.90 6.13 5.20
C LEU A 69 -0.54 6.03 4.73
N GLY A 70 -0.74 6.22 3.43
CA GLY A 70 -1.99 5.95 2.75
C GLY A 70 -1.75 5.30 1.38
N LEU A 71 -2.82 4.91 0.69
CA LEU A 71 -2.76 4.31 -0.63
C LEU A 71 -3.29 5.25 -1.71
N THR A 72 -2.60 5.23 -2.84
CA THR A 72 -3.13 5.67 -4.14
C THR A 72 -3.99 4.54 -4.71
N SER A 73 -3.49 3.30 -4.67
CA SER A 73 -4.19 2.09 -5.13
C SER A 73 -3.90 0.90 -4.21
N GLY A 74 -4.93 0.09 -3.97
CA GLY A 74 -4.87 -1.19 -3.26
C GLY A 74 -5.34 -2.32 -4.18
N TYR A 75 -6.38 -3.05 -3.80
CA TYR A 75 -6.97 -4.06 -4.70
C TYR A 75 -7.48 -3.46 -6.01
N ARG A 76 -7.33 -4.24 -7.10
CA ARG A 76 -7.87 -3.93 -8.43
C ARG A 76 -8.65 -5.13 -8.95
N ASP A 77 -9.80 -4.90 -9.58
CA ASP A 77 -10.55 -5.96 -10.24
C ASP A 77 -9.76 -6.56 -11.42
N ALA A 78 -9.95 -7.86 -11.67
CA ALA A 78 -9.25 -8.57 -12.74
C ALA A 78 -9.60 -8.02 -14.14
N GLY A 79 -10.87 -7.66 -14.37
CA GLY A 79 -11.31 -7.07 -15.63
C GLY A 79 -10.75 -5.66 -15.85
N GLU A 80 -10.66 -4.86 -14.80
CA GLU A 80 -9.98 -3.56 -14.84
C GLU A 80 -8.49 -3.71 -15.17
N GLN A 81 -7.80 -4.63 -14.49
CA GLN A 81 -6.39 -4.92 -14.76
C GLN A 81 -6.16 -5.40 -16.21
N ALA A 82 -7.05 -6.25 -16.73
CA ALA A 82 -6.97 -6.73 -18.11
C ALA A 82 -7.10 -5.59 -19.13
N ARG A 83 -8.01 -4.63 -18.88
CA ARG A 83 -8.15 -3.43 -19.73
C ARG A 83 -6.90 -2.55 -19.69
N LEU A 84 -6.37 -2.27 -18.50
CA LEU A 84 -5.12 -1.50 -18.35
C LEU A 84 -3.93 -2.15 -19.07
N PHE A 85 -3.84 -3.48 -19.01
CA PHE A 85 -2.80 -4.22 -19.72
C PHE A 85 -2.98 -4.10 -21.24
N ALA A 86 -4.18 -4.31 -21.76
CA ALA A 86 -4.48 -4.16 -23.19
C ALA A 86 -4.18 -2.74 -23.70
N GLU A 87 -4.53 -1.71 -22.94
CA GLU A 87 -4.20 -0.31 -23.26
C GLU A 87 -2.69 -0.07 -23.25
N ALA A 88 -1.96 -0.64 -22.29
CA ALA A 88 -0.50 -0.55 -22.26
C ALA A 88 0.14 -1.26 -23.46
N VAL A 89 -0.37 -2.43 -23.86
CA VAL A 89 0.07 -3.14 -25.07
C VAL A 89 -0.14 -2.28 -26.30
N HIS A 90 -1.33 -1.68 -26.45
CA HIS A 90 -1.63 -0.82 -27.58
C HIS A 90 -0.68 0.40 -27.65
N ARG A 91 -0.43 1.07 -26.52
CA ARG A 91 0.45 2.24 -26.45
C ARG A 91 1.93 1.91 -26.64
N MET A 92 2.39 0.75 -26.16
CA MET A 92 3.81 0.38 -26.17
C MET A 92 4.18 -0.56 -27.31
N GLY A 93 3.23 -0.95 -28.14
CA GLY A 93 3.42 -1.76 -29.34
C GLY A 93 3.67 -3.25 -29.10
N SER A 94 3.84 -3.71 -27.85
CA SER A 94 3.96 -5.14 -27.55
C SER A 94 3.63 -5.49 -26.10
N PRO A 95 3.21 -6.74 -25.81
CA PRO A 95 3.11 -7.26 -24.45
C PRO A 95 4.42 -7.20 -23.68
N LYS A 96 5.55 -7.48 -24.33
CA LYS A 96 6.88 -7.42 -23.67
C LYS A 96 7.19 -6.01 -23.16
N ALA A 97 6.96 -4.98 -23.98
CA ALA A 97 7.15 -3.60 -23.58
C ALA A 97 6.15 -3.17 -22.48
N ALA A 98 4.87 -3.55 -22.61
CA ALA A 98 3.84 -3.24 -21.62
C ALA A 98 4.12 -3.81 -20.23
N ARG A 99 4.63 -5.05 -20.15
CA ARG A 99 4.97 -5.73 -18.88
C ARG A 99 6.02 -4.99 -18.06
N ARG A 100 6.78 -4.06 -18.64
CA ARG A 100 7.69 -3.19 -17.88
C ARG A 100 6.97 -2.26 -16.90
N TRP A 101 5.67 -2.05 -17.07
CA TRP A 101 4.88 -1.09 -16.27
C TRP A 101 3.52 -1.65 -15.82
N VAL A 102 2.92 -2.55 -16.59
CA VAL A 102 1.59 -3.10 -16.30
C VAL A 102 1.63 -4.59 -16.52
N LEU A 103 1.31 -5.37 -15.48
CA LEU A 103 1.21 -6.83 -15.58
C LEU A 103 -0.18 -7.27 -16.07
N PRO A 104 -0.29 -8.43 -16.73
CA PRO A 104 -1.59 -9.05 -17.01
C PRO A 104 -2.32 -9.42 -15.71
N ALA A 105 -3.64 -9.60 -15.79
CA ALA A 105 -4.50 -9.77 -14.61
C ALA A 105 -4.08 -10.91 -13.68
N HIS A 106 -3.70 -12.07 -14.22
CA HIS A 106 -3.32 -13.24 -13.44
C HIS A 106 -1.95 -13.11 -12.75
N GLU A 107 -1.13 -12.13 -13.12
CA GLU A 107 0.19 -11.87 -12.51
C GLU A 107 0.13 -10.67 -11.53
N SER A 108 -0.91 -9.85 -11.60
CA SER A 108 -1.00 -8.62 -10.80
C SER A 108 -1.27 -8.89 -9.32
N ARG A 109 -0.36 -8.44 -8.45
CA ARG A 109 -0.55 -8.53 -7.00
C ARG A 109 -1.63 -7.58 -6.46
N HIS A 110 -2.03 -6.58 -7.23
CA HIS A 110 -3.23 -5.79 -6.94
C HIS A 110 -4.49 -6.63 -7.09
N VAL A 111 -4.56 -7.48 -8.13
CA VAL A 111 -5.68 -8.44 -8.30
C VAL A 111 -5.67 -9.49 -7.20
N ALA A 112 -4.49 -9.94 -6.78
CA ALA A 112 -4.37 -10.84 -5.62
C ALA A 112 -4.68 -10.17 -4.26
N GLY A 113 -4.99 -8.86 -4.21
CA GLY A 113 -5.30 -8.15 -2.96
C GLY A 113 -4.12 -8.06 -1.98
N THR A 114 -2.89 -8.09 -2.49
CA THR A 114 -1.66 -8.07 -1.66
C THR A 114 -0.67 -6.98 -2.04
N ALA A 115 -0.98 -6.15 -3.05
CA ALA A 115 -0.18 -4.99 -3.41
C ALA A 115 -0.78 -3.67 -2.90
N LEU A 116 0.10 -2.71 -2.68
CA LEU A 116 -0.15 -1.43 -2.02
C LEU A 116 0.70 -0.37 -2.74
N ASP A 117 0.07 0.52 -3.48
CA ASP A 117 0.74 1.71 -4.04
C ASP A 117 0.66 2.84 -3.01
N VAL A 118 1.73 3.01 -2.25
CA VAL A 118 1.80 3.84 -1.05
C VAL A 118 2.09 5.31 -1.37
N ARG A 119 1.43 6.18 -0.62
CA ARG A 119 1.61 7.63 -0.62
C ARG A 119 1.59 8.19 0.82
N PRO A 120 2.08 9.42 1.04
CA PRO A 120 2.93 10.19 0.14
C PRO A 120 4.32 9.56 0.02
N THR A 121 5.22 10.21 -0.72
CA THR A 121 6.61 9.76 -0.91
C THR A 121 7.33 9.52 0.42
N GLU A 122 7.07 10.35 1.42
CA GLU A 122 7.63 10.20 2.77
C GLU A 122 7.13 8.92 3.44
N GLY A 123 5.85 8.59 3.28
CA GLY A 123 5.24 7.36 3.78
C GLY A 123 5.81 6.11 3.09
N ALA A 124 5.99 6.16 1.77
CA ALA A 124 6.67 5.09 1.02
C ALA A 124 8.12 4.92 1.48
N ARG A 125 8.88 6.01 1.66
CA ARG A 125 10.26 5.97 2.20
C ARG A 125 10.31 5.42 3.61
N TRP A 126 9.33 5.74 4.46
CA TRP A 126 9.25 5.15 5.80
C TRP A 126 9.01 3.64 5.71
N LEU A 127 8.11 3.22 4.81
CA LEU A 127 7.80 1.80 4.62
C LEU A 127 8.96 1.01 4.01
N GLU A 128 9.79 1.62 3.16
CA GLU A 128 11.04 1.01 2.68
C GLU A 128 11.96 0.62 3.84
N ARG A 129 12.15 1.52 4.80
CA ARG A 129 13.06 1.31 5.94
C ARG A 129 12.51 0.36 6.99
N HIS A 130 11.18 0.31 7.13
CA HIS A 130 10.53 -0.31 8.28
C HIS A 130 9.54 -1.43 7.93
N GLY A 131 9.21 -1.62 6.66
CA GLY A 131 8.13 -2.50 6.22
C GLY A 131 8.37 -3.98 6.48
N ALA A 132 9.64 -4.40 6.59
CA ALA A 132 10.01 -5.80 6.82
C ALA A 132 9.36 -6.40 8.08
N ARG A 133 9.25 -5.63 9.17
CA ARG A 133 8.59 -6.08 10.42
C ARG A 133 7.08 -6.31 10.25
N HIS A 134 6.49 -5.69 9.24
CA HIS A 134 5.09 -5.83 8.84
C HIS A 134 4.91 -6.75 7.64
N ARG A 135 5.98 -7.40 7.16
CA ARG A 135 5.97 -8.24 5.94
C ARG A 135 5.57 -7.48 4.67
N LEU A 136 5.83 -6.17 4.64
CA LEU A 136 5.58 -5.28 3.52
C LEU A 136 6.91 -4.89 2.88
N TYR A 137 7.07 -5.20 1.60
CA TYR A 137 8.34 -5.01 0.89
C TYR A 137 8.12 -4.30 -0.43
N ARG A 138 9.02 -3.39 -0.77
CA ARG A 138 9.11 -2.85 -2.12
C ARG A 138 9.71 -3.89 -3.05
N VAL A 139 9.06 -4.13 -4.18
CA VAL A 139 9.43 -5.22 -5.09
C VAL A 139 10.13 -4.72 -6.34
N TYR A 140 9.83 -3.49 -6.79
CA TYR A 140 10.38 -2.95 -8.05
C TYR A 140 11.29 -1.73 -7.84
N ASP A 141 12.40 -1.68 -8.59
CA ASP A 141 13.35 -0.56 -8.58
C ASP A 141 12.75 0.71 -9.19
N ASN A 142 12.02 0.57 -10.29
CA ASN A 142 11.38 1.68 -10.98
C ASN A 142 10.09 2.19 -10.30
N GLU A 143 9.54 1.47 -9.32
CA GLU A 143 8.28 1.84 -8.64
C GLU A 143 8.53 2.06 -7.14
N TRP A 144 8.89 3.29 -6.76
CA TRP A 144 9.16 3.63 -5.35
C TRP A 144 7.94 3.61 -4.44
N TRP A 145 6.76 3.65 -5.03
CA TRP A 145 5.48 3.60 -4.34
C TRP A 145 4.96 2.17 -4.16
N HIS A 146 5.46 1.17 -4.89
CA HIS A 146 4.84 -0.14 -4.95
C HIS A 146 5.39 -1.10 -3.89
N PHE A 147 4.51 -1.53 -2.98
CA PHE A 147 4.81 -2.49 -1.93
C PHE A 147 3.89 -3.69 -2.01
N GLU A 148 4.38 -4.84 -1.58
CA GLU A 148 3.62 -6.08 -1.54
C GLU A 148 3.71 -6.75 -0.18
N TYR A 149 2.60 -7.30 0.28
CA TYR A 149 2.56 -8.20 1.43
C TYR A 149 3.14 -9.57 1.04
N ARG A 150 4.18 -9.98 1.77
CA ARG A 150 4.95 -11.22 1.54
C ARG A 150 5.16 -11.94 2.89
N PRO A 151 4.22 -12.80 3.32
CA PRO A 151 4.32 -13.47 4.61
C PRO A 151 5.56 -14.37 4.69
N ASP A 152 5.98 -14.94 3.56
CA ASP A 152 7.05 -15.92 3.46
C ASP A 152 8.47 -15.30 3.55
N GLY A 153 8.59 -13.97 3.53
CA GLY A 153 9.87 -13.28 3.64
C GLY A 153 10.08 -12.20 2.57
N ALA A 154 11.24 -11.56 2.63
CA ALA A 154 11.62 -10.52 1.68
C ALA A 154 11.78 -11.14 0.27
N PRO A 155 11.05 -10.66 -0.75
CA PRO A 155 11.25 -11.11 -2.11
C PRO A 155 12.57 -10.55 -2.66
N ARG A 156 13.09 -11.17 -3.72
CA ARG A 156 14.15 -10.54 -4.51
C ARG A 156 13.59 -9.26 -5.16
N ARG A 157 14.30 -8.15 -5.00
CA ARG A 157 13.99 -6.89 -5.68
C ARG A 157 14.27 -7.02 -7.18
N LEU A 158 13.36 -6.51 -8.01
CA LEU A 158 13.43 -6.59 -9.46
C LEU A 158 13.56 -5.19 -10.07
N PRO A 159 14.21 -5.03 -11.24
CA PRO A 159 14.28 -3.72 -11.91
C PRO A 159 12.91 -3.12 -12.23
N HIS A 160 11.95 -3.97 -12.60
CA HIS A 160 10.57 -3.62 -12.96
C HIS A 160 9.64 -4.85 -12.95
N PRO A 161 8.30 -4.67 -13.01
CA PRO A 161 7.33 -5.78 -12.98
C PRO A 161 7.62 -6.92 -13.96
N GLY A 162 7.92 -6.59 -15.21
CA GLY A 162 8.18 -7.59 -16.25
C GLY A 162 9.48 -8.39 -16.10
N ALA A 163 10.37 -8.06 -15.16
CA ALA A 163 11.68 -8.72 -15.02
C ALA A 163 11.62 -10.06 -14.24
N GLY A 164 10.47 -10.40 -13.64
CA GLY A 164 10.28 -11.65 -12.90
C GLY A 164 10.02 -12.88 -13.77
N HIS A 165 9.71 -12.68 -15.04
CA HIS A 165 9.43 -13.74 -16.01
C HIS A 165 10.55 -13.73 -17.05
N GLY A 166 11.28 -14.84 -17.17
CA GLY A 166 12.49 -14.96 -18.00
C GLY A 166 12.35 -14.32 -19.39
N GLU A 167 13.45 -13.69 -19.81
CA GLU A 167 13.61 -13.13 -21.16
C GLU A 167 13.52 -14.18 -22.27
#